data_AF-A0A0Q5CA96-F1
#
_entry.id   AF-A0A0Q5CA96-F1
#
_cell.length_a   1.000
_cell.length_b   1.000
_cell.length_c   1.000
_cell.angle_alpha   90.00
_cell.angle_beta   90.00
_cell.angle_gamma   90.00
#
_symmetry.space_group_name_H-M   'P 1'
#
loop_
_entity.id
_entity.type
_entity.pdbx_description
1 polymer ?
#
loop_
_entity_poly.entity_id
_entity_poly.type
_entity_poly.pdbx_seq_one_letter_code
_entity_poly.pdbx_strand_id
1 'polypeptide(L)'
;MRVVHDRPSVVARGPAWAVDPRDALVRAVVEAEFEGAVALWDWARRSPHFTPAELHEVARALPSDARGIVTWSDAESQSFLESVGRVRFVADGHDVQTQVGVEGGRSIDLVVDGVLGVEIDGYAFHADSFEADRSKDLAITCEGRVPMRLSSALIRRAWHRVTVAAREAIARHIPSLPLPRRQASRAPSPRLAPRRRRWRCRRLGIDDLRSDHFAPPQRGLTSSEREAVALLDRRPASDLASAGPHS
;
A
#
# COMPACT_ATOMS: atom_id res chain seq x y z
N MET A 1 8.55 33.01 -11.03
CA MET A 1 9.54 31.99 -10.63
C MET A 1 9.33 31.69 -9.15
N ARG A 2 9.02 30.43 -8.77
CA ARG A 2 8.87 30.05 -7.36
C ARG A 2 10.16 29.36 -6.93
N VAL A 3 10.95 30.03 -6.10
CA VAL A 3 12.12 29.42 -5.46
C VAL A 3 11.62 28.61 -4.25
N VAL A 4 11.91 27.32 -4.23
CA VAL A 4 11.64 26.43 -3.09
C VAL A 4 13.00 26.07 -2.50
N HIS A 5 13.26 26.54 -1.29
CA HIS A 5 14.47 26.16 -0.57
C HIS A 5 14.23 24.84 0.15
N ASP A 6 15.19 23.92 0.01
CA ASP A 6 15.20 22.70 0.81
C ASP A 6 15.49 23.01 2.28
N ARG A 7 14.83 22.26 3.17
CA ARG A 7 15.04 22.45 4.62
C ARG A 7 16.47 22.03 4.98
N PRO A 8 17.09 22.61 6.02
CA PRO A 8 18.44 22.23 6.45
C PRO A 8 18.60 20.72 6.68
N SER A 9 17.56 20.05 7.18
CA SER A 9 17.56 18.60 7.39
C SER A 9 17.65 17.78 6.09
N VAL A 10 17.15 18.31 4.97
CA VAL A 10 17.23 17.68 3.64
C VAL A 10 18.64 17.85 3.10
N VAL A 11 19.17 19.07 3.18
CA VAL A 11 20.54 19.41 2.73
C VAL A 11 21.58 18.62 3.52
N ALA A 12 21.34 18.36 4.81
CA ALA A 12 22.26 17.59 5.65
C ALA A 12 22.30 16.08 5.34
N ARG A 13 21.36 15.54 4.56
CA ARG A 13 21.25 14.10 4.27
C ARG A 13 21.88 13.66 2.95
N GLY A 14 22.47 14.58 2.19
CA GLY A 14 23.15 14.21 0.96
C GLY A 14 23.65 15.41 0.16
N PRO A 15 24.45 15.15 -0.88
CA PRO A 15 24.91 16.19 -1.78
C PRO A 15 23.75 16.77 -2.61
N ALA A 16 23.94 17.97 -3.16
CA ALA A 16 22.91 18.68 -3.93
C ALA A 16 22.38 17.94 -5.18
N TRP A 17 23.08 16.89 -5.64
CA TRP A 17 22.71 16.07 -6.80
C TRP A 17 22.05 14.73 -6.45
N ALA A 18 21.90 14.41 -5.16
CA ALA A 18 21.22 13.21 -4.68
C ALA A 18 20.07 13.57 -3.74
N VAL A 19 19.04 12.72 -3.70
CA VAL A 19 17.90 12.88 -2.79
C VAL A 19 17.85 11.67 -1.87
N ASP A 20 17.84 11.91 -0.56
CA ASP A 20 17.66 10.85 0.43
C ASP A 20 16.27 10.19 0.25
N PRO A 21 16.17 8.85 0.30
CA PRO A 21 14.90 8.14 0.12
C PRO A 21 13.76 8.66 1.01
N ARG A 22 14.05 9.14 2.23
CA ARG A 22 13.05 9.72 3.14
C ARG A 22 12.44 10.99 2.54
N ASP A 23 13.28 11.85 1.99
CA ASP A 23 12.86 13.11 1.37
C ASP A 23 12.14 12.88 0.04
N ALA A 24 12.59 11.88 -0.72
CA ALA A 24 11.89 11.43 -1.92
C ALA A 24 10.48 10.90 -1.58
N LEU A 25 10.34 10.08 -0.53
CA LEU A 25 9.05 9.54 -0.09
C LEU A 25 8.10 10.64 0.39
N VAL A 26 8.59 11.63 1.15
CA VAL A 26 7.78 12.80 1.56
C VAL A 26 7.20 13.52 0.33
N ARG A 27 8.04 13.80 -0.69
CA ARG A 27 7.61 14.47 -1.92
C ARG A 27 6.61 13.61 -2.70
N ALA A 28 6.93 12.34 -2.92
CA ALA A 28 6.09 11.41 -3.67
C ALA A 28 4.70 11.26 -3.04
N VAL A 29 4.61 11.10 -1.71
CA VAL A 29 3.34 11.05 -0.98
C VAL A 29 2.52 12.33 -1.19
N VAL A 30 3.16 13.49 -1.11
CA VAL A 30 2.47 14.80 -1.22
C VAL A 30 1.95 15.08 -2.62
N GLU A 31 2.60 14.54 -3.65
CA GLU A 31 2.28 14.77 -5.06
C GLU A 31 1.31 13.74 -5.66
N ALA A 32 1.31 12.51 -5.13
CA ALA A 32 0.43 11.45 -5.58
C ALA A 32 -1.06 11.74 -5.29
N GLU A 33 -1.95 11.10 -6.05
CA GLU A 33 -3.36 10.96 -5.65
C GLU A 33 -3.47 10.14 -4.37
N PHE A 34 -4.59 10.23 -3.66
CA PHE A 34 -4.72 9.68 -2.31
C PHE A 34 -4.40 8.18 -2.25
N GLU A 35 -4.97 7.37 -3.15
CA GLU A 35 -4.73 5.93 -3.15
C GLU A 35 -3.27 5.60 -3.50
N GLY A 36 -2.65 6.42 -4.37
CA GLY A 36 -1.23 6.30 -4.70
C GLY A 36 -0.32 6.66 -3.53
N ALA A 37 -0.69 7.67 -2.74
CA ALA A 37 0.04 8.05 -1.54
C ALA A 37 0.01 6.94 -0.47
N VAL A 38 -1.13 6.27 -0.30
CA VAL A 38 -1.24 5.10 0.57
C VAL A 38 -0.40 3.94 0.03
N ALA A 39 -0.48 3.65 -1.28
CA ALA A 39 0.31 2.59 -1.91
C ALA A 39 1.82 2.80 -1.79
N LEU A 40 2.29 4.05 -1.89
CA LEU A 40 3.69 4.40 -1.63
C LEU A 40 4.10 4.13 -0.18
N TRP A 41 3.21 4.38 0.78
CA TRP A 41 3.47 4.09 2.18
C TRP A 41 3.47 2.59 2.48
N ASP A 42 2.53 1.83 1.91
CA ASP A 42 2.49 0.36 2.00
C ASP A 42 3.79 -0.25 1.46
N TRP A 43 4.23 0.22 0.28
CA TRP A 43 5.52 -0.16 -0.30
C TRP A 43 6.69 0.20 0.62
N ALA A 44 6.72 1.42 1.17
CA ALA A 44 7.82 1.86 2.02
C ALA A 44 7.93 1.02 3.31
N ARG A 45 6.82 0.58 3.89
CA ARG A 45 6.80 -0.33 5.06
C ARG A 45 7.33 -1.73 4.76
N ARG A 46 7.13 -2.21 3.53
CA ARG A 46 7.61 -3.53 3.10
C ARG A 46 9.03 -3.48 2.56
N SER A 47 9.41 -2.34 2.03
CA SER A 47 10.70 -2.17 1.37
C SER A 47 11.85 -2.21 2.39
N PRO A 48 12.96 -2.88 2.06
CA PRO A 48 14.20 -2.78 2.84
C PRO A 48 14.83 -1.37 2.86
N HIS A 49 14.34 -0.42 2.08
CA HIS A 49 14.90 0.93 2.01
C HIS A 49 14.60 1.79 3.24
N PHE A 50 13.69 1.37 4.12
CA PHE A 50 13.29 2.14 5.29
C PHE A 50 13.16 1.27 6.52
N THR A 51 13.80 1.70 7.60
CA THR A 51 13.52 1.19 8.95
C THR A 51 12.24 1.82 9.52
N PRO A 52 11.58 1.18 10.50
CA PRO A 52 10.43 1.78 11.19
C PRO A 52 10.74 3.16 11.80
N ALA A 53 11.96 3.36 12.29
CA ALA A 53 12.40 4.64 12.83
C ALA A 53 12.49 5.74 11.75
N GLU A 54 13.02 5.40 10.56
CA GLU A 54 13.07 6.31 9.43
C GLU A 54 11.67 6.63 8.90
N LEU A 55 10.76 5.67 8.80
CA LEU A 55 9.36 5.94 8.44
C LEU A 55 8.68 6.87 9.45
N HIS A 56 9.04 6.75 10.72
CA HIS A 56 8.56 7.68 11.75
C HIS A 56 9.12 9.10 11.55
N GLU A 57 10.36 9.26 11.07
CA GLU A 57 10.90 10.55 10.61
C GLU A 57 10.17 11.10 9.37
N VAL A 58 9.86 10.25 8.39
CA VAL A 58 9.08 10.63 7.20
C VAL A 58 7.71 11.13 7.63
N ALA A 59 7.00 10.42 8.53
CA ALA A 59 5.70 10.84 9.03
C ALA A 59 5.74 12.18 9.77
N ARG A 60 6.82 12.47 10.51
CA ARG A 60 7.04 13.79 11.11
C ARG A 60 7.22 14.88 10.08
N ALA A 61 7.96 14.59 9.01
CA ALA A 61 8.25 15.53 7.93
C ALA A 61 7.03 15.81 7.03
N LEU A 62 6.09 14.87 6.92
CA LEU A 62 4.84 15.04 6.20
C LEU A 62 4.00 16.19 6.76
N PRO A 63 3.32 16.97 5.90
CA PRO A 63 2.30 17.91 6.33
C PRO A 63 1.24 17.23 7.22
N SER A 64 0.79 17.92 8.28
CA SER A 64 -0.20 17.37 9.22
C SER A 64 -1.51 16.95 8.56
N ASP A 65 -1.86 17.57 7.43
CA ASP A 65 -3.04 17.25 6.62
C ASP A 65 -2.81 16.12 5.59
N ALA A 66 -1.57 15.63 5.45
CA ALA A 66 -1.21 14.46 4.64
C ALA A 66 -0.92 13.22 5.50
N ARG A 67 -0.45 13.42 6.74
CA ARG A 67 -0.05 12.35 7.67
C ARG A 67 -1.10 11.27 7.91
N GLY A 68 -2.39 11.58 7.73
CA GLY A 68 -3.46 10.60 7.88
C GLY A 68 -3.43 9.43 6.89
N ILE A 69 -2.64 9.46 5.81
CA ILE A 69 -2.46 8.27 4.95
C ILE A 69 -1.90 7.07 5.71
N VAL A 70 -1.16 7.32 6.80
CA VAL A 70 -0.52 6.29 7.61
C VAL A 70 -1.57 5.37 8.26
N THR A 71 -2.74 5.91 8.61
CA THR A 71 -3.86 5.14 9.18
C THR A 71 -4.68 4.40 8.13
N TRP A 72 -4.38 4.60 6.84
CA TRP A 72 -4.98 3.88 5.72
C TRP A 72 -4.06 2.77 5.21
N SER A 73 -2.83 2.71 5.72
CA SER A 73 -1.80 1.83 5.17
C SER A 73 -1.91 0.41 5.73
N ASP A 74 -1.59 -0.56 4.89
CA ASP A 74 -1.54 -1.98 5.18
C ASP A 74 -0.27 -2.58 4.58
N ALA A 75 0.67 -3.02 5.44
CA ALA A 75 1.93 -3.61 5.01
C ALA A 75 1.76 -4.99 4.38
N GLU A 76 0.56 -5.56 4.33
CA GLU A 76 0.31 -6.83 3.64
C GLU A 76 0.01 -6.64 2.14
N SER A 77 -0.31 -5.43 1.63
CA SER A 77 -0.64 -5.20 0.20
C SER A 77 0.57 -5.29 -0.73
N GLN A 78 0.79 -6.41 -1.41
CA GLN A 78 2.05 -6.78 -2.06
C GLN A 78 2.35 -6.01 -3.35
N SER A 79 1.35 -5.36 -3.93
CA SER A 79 1.50 -4.54 -5.12
C SER A 79 0.81 -3.18 -5.02
N PHE A 80 1.25 -2.24 -5.86
CA PHE A 80 0.61 -0.92 -5.97
C PHE A 80 -0.90 -1.04 -6.28
N LEU A 81 -1.29 -1.98 -7.14
CA LEU A 81 -2.70 -2.16 -7.53
C LEU A 81 -3.52 -2.77 -6.40
N GLU A 82 -2.95 -3.67 -5.59
CA GLU A 82 -3.59 -4.17 -4.37
C GLU A 82 -3.89 -3.06 -3.38
N SER A 83 -2.91 -2.21 -3.07
CA SER A 83 -3.11 -1.05 -2.19
C SER A 83 -4.20 -0.13 -2.72
N VAL A 84 -4.20 0.19 -4.02
CA VAL A 84 -5.24 1.03 -4.63
C VAL A 84 -6.62 0.38 -4.57
N GLY A 85 -6.72 -0.91 -4.91
CA GLY A 85 -7.99 -1.65 -4.84
C GLY A 85 -8.54 -1.69 -3.41
N ARG A 86 -7.69 -2.01 -2.43
CA ARG A 86 -8.02 -2.01 -1.01
C ARG A 86 -8.54 -0.67 -0.53
N VAL A 87 -7.80 0.42 -0.80
CA VAL A 87 -8.19 1.77 -0.39
C VAL A 87 -9.55 2.15 -0.96
N ARG A 88 -9.83 1.78 -2.21
CA ARG A 88 -11.11 2.10 -2.83
C ARG A 88 -12.27 1.29 -2.27
N PHE A 89 -12.09 0.00 -2.01
CA PHE A 89 -13.12 -0.79 -1.32
C PHE A 89 -13.41 -0.24 0.09
N VAL A 90 -12.36 0.13 0.84
CA VAL A 90 -12.53 0.76 2.17
C VAL A 90 -13.23 2.12 2.05
N ALA A 91 -12.89 2.92 1.03
CA ALA A 91 -13.53 4.21 0.77
C ALA A 91 -15.01 4.06 0.37
N ASP A 92 -15.36 2.98 -0.34
CA ASP A 92 -16.73 2.59 -0.67
C ASP A 92 -17.50 2.02 0.53
N GLY A 93 -16.83 1.87 1.69
CA GLY A 93 -17.45 1.49 2.97
C GLY A 93 -17.40 0.00 3.31
N HIS A 94 -16.63 -0.79 2.55
CA HIS A 94 -16.47 -2.22 2.79
C HIS A 94 -15.42 -2.53 3.87
N ASP A 95 -15.59 -3.67 4.56
CA ASP A 95 -14.53 -4.30 5.34
C ASP A 95 -13.59 -5.05 4.39
N VAL A 96 -12.28 -4.85 4.53
CA VAL A 96 -11.29 -5.45 3.61
C VAL A 96 -10.16 -6.10 4.41
N GLN A 97 -9.89 -7.36 4.10
CA GLN A 97 -8.77 -8.11 4.63
C GLN A 97 -7.77 -8.39 3.51
N THR A 98 -6.49 -8.17 3.77
CA THR A 98 -5.44 -8.32 2.76
C THR A 98 -4.75 -9.68 2.90
N GLN A 99 -4.37 -10.29 1.77
CA GLN A 99 -3.61 -11.52 1.66
C GLN A 99 -4.24 -12.71 2.43
N VAL A 100 -5.56 -12.89 2.53
CA VAL A 100 -6.16 -13.96 3.35
C VAL A 100 -5.73 -15.36 2.88
N GLY A 101 -5.18 -16.19 3.77
CA GLY A 101 -4.72 -17.54 3.42
C GLY A 101 -5.88 -18.46 3.02
N VAL A 102 -5.63 -19.34 2.05
CA VAL A 102 -6.53 -20.41 1.60
C VAL A 102 -5.78 -21.72 1.46
N GLU A 103 -6.52 -22.81 1.27
CA GLU A 103 -5.95 -24.16 1.10
C GLU A 103 -4.86 -24.21 0.01
N GLY A 104 -3.84 -25.04 0.27
CA GLY A 104 -2.70 -25.22 -0.62
C GLY A 104 -1.61 -24.14 -0.51
N GLY A 105 -1.57 -23.39 0.60
CA GLY A 105 -0.52 -22.41 0.86
C GLY A 105 -0.62 -21.14 0.02
N ARG A 106 -1.79 -20.88 -0.58
CA ARG A 106 -2.07 -19.68 -1.37
C ARG A 106 -2.74 -18.61 -0.51
N SER A 107 -2.77 -17.37 -0.99
CA SER A 107 -3.46 -16.25 -0.35
C SER A 107 -4.33 -15.51 -1.34
N ILE A 108 -5.52 -15.09 -0.93
CA ILE A 108 -6.40 -14.18 -1.67
C ILE A 108 -5.90 -12.76 -1.45
N ASP A 109 -5.69 -11.99 -2.51
CA ASP A 109 -5.16 -10.63 -2.39
C ASP A 109 -6.02 -9.76 -1.48
N LEU A 110 -7.33 -9.73 -1.70
CA LEU A 110 -8.29 -9.03 -0.84
C LEU A 110 -9.54 -9.88 -0.57
N VAL A 111 -9.99 -9.93 0.67
CA VAL A 111 -11.33 -10.43 1.02
C VAL A 111 -12.20 -9.25 1.44
N VAL A 112 -13.32 -9.06 0.73
CA VAL A 112 -14.23 -7.92 0.92
C VAL A 112 -15.53 -8.38 1.57
N ASP A 113 -15.88 -7.77 2.70
CA ASP A 113 -17.03 -8.08 3.56
C ASP A 113 -17.13 -9.57 3.99
N GLY A 114 -16.01 -10.29 3.94
CA GLY A 114 -15.97 -11.75 4.14
C GLY A 114 -16.61 -12.55 3.00
N VAL A 115 -17.13 -11.90 1.95
CA VAL A 115 -17.92 -12.51 0.88
C VAL A 115 -17.13 -12.62 -0.41
N LEU A 116 -16.48 -11.55 -0.86
CA LEU A 116 -15.73 -11.57 -2.12
C LEU A 116 -14.30 -12.02 -1.86
N GLY A 117 -13.78 -12.94 -2.67
CA GLY A 117 -12.35 -13.17 -2.79
C GLY A 117 -11.84 -12.49 -4.05
N VAL A 118 -11.11 -11.40 -3.89
CA VAL A 118 -10.64 -10.55 -4.99
C VAL A 118 -9.17 -10.84 -5.28
N GLU A 119 -8.89 -11.09 -6.55
CA GLU A 119 -7.54 -11.28 -7.11
C GLU A 119 -7.22 -10.08 -8.01
N ILE A 120 -6.03 -9.50 -7.88
CA ILE A 120 -5.64 -8.31 -8.62
C ILE A 120 -4.53 -8.66 -9.60
N ASP A 121 -4.93 -8.87 -10.86
CA ASP A 121 -4.01 -9.26 -11.92
C ASP A 121 -3.29 -8.03 -12.49
N GLY A 122 -1.96 -8.08 -12.42
CA GLY A 122 -1.08 -7.20 -13.18
C GLY A 122 -1.23 -7.41 -14.70
N TYR A 123 -0.73 -6.47 -15.50
CA TYR A 123 -0.89 -6.49 -16.97
C TYR A 123 -0.25 -7.70 -17.68
N ALA A 124 0.58 -8.49 -17.00
CA ALA A 124 1.32 -9.62 -17.56
C ALA A 124 0.56 -10.94 -17.34
N PHE A 125 -0.46 -11.20 -18.16
CA PHE A 125 -1.01 -12.55 -18.28
C PHE A 125 -0.06 -13.39 -19.14
N HIS A 126 0.64 -14.33 -18.52
CA HIS A 126 1.35 -15.38 -19.21
C HIS A 126 0.43 -16.62 -19.30
N ALA A 127 0.45 -17.35 -20.42
CA ALA A 127 -0.47 -18.49 -20.64
C ALA A 127 -0.29 -19.63 -19.63
N ASP A 128 0.86 -19.67 -18.95
CA ASP A 128 1.22 -20.62 -17.90
C ASP A 128 0.56 -20.32 -16.54
N SER A 129 0.01 -19.12 -16.31
CA SER A 129 -0.73 -18.82 -15.07
C SER A 129 -2.19 -19.30 -15.09
N PHE A 130 -2.73 -19.62 -16.27
CA PHE A 130 -4.17 -19.87 -16.46
C PHE A 130 -4.74 -20.96 -15.53
N GLU A 131 -4.09 -22.12 -15.44
CA GLU A 131 -4.57 -23.23 -14.61
C GLU A 131 -4.39 -22.93 -13.11
N ALA A 132 -3.30 -22.27 -12.74
CA ALA A 132 -3.07 -21.84 -11.36
C ALA A 132 -4.13 -20.83 -10.92
N ASP A 133 -4.48 -19.91 -11.81
CA ASP A 133 -5.51 -18.89 -11.63
C ASP A 133 -6.90 -19.53 -11.44
N ARG A 134 -7.27 -20.48 -12.30
CA ARG A 134 -8.54 -21.22 -12.17
C ARG A 134 -8.60 -22.07 -10.91
N SER A 135 -7.50 -22.72 -10.56
CA SER A 135 -7.39 -23.48 -9.31
C SER A 135 -7.55 -22.58 -8.07
N LYS A 136 -7.11 -21.32 -8.15
CA LYS A 136 -7.28 -20.33 -7.07
C LYS A 136 -8.72 -19.86 -6.97
N ASP A 137 -9.37 -19.56 -8.10
CA ASP A 137 -10.80 -19.20 -8.14
C ASP A 137 -11.67 -20.33 -7.54
N LEU A 138 -11.34 -21.59 -7.82
CA LEU A 138 -12.01 -22.75 -7.21
C LEU A 138 -11.79 -22.81 -5.70
N ALA A 139 -10.58 -22.59 -5.21
CA ALA A 139 -10.30 -22.56 -3.77
C ALA A 139 -11.07 -21.45 -3.04
N ILE A 140 -11.15 -20.25 -3.64
CA ILE A 140 -11.99 -19.15 -3.12
C ILE A 140 -13.45 -19.60 -3.00
N THR A 141 -13.95 -20.30 -4.01
CA THR A 141 -15.32 -20.81 -4.02
C THR A 141 -15.55 -21.88 -2.94
N CYS A 142 -14.61 -22.83 -2.77
CA CYS A 142 -14.67 -23.85 -1.72
C CYS A 142 -14.66 -23.23 -0.30
N GLU A 143 -13.98 -22.11 -0.15
CA GLU A 143 -13.93 -21.28 1.06
C GLU A 143 -15.22 -20.46 1.28
N GLY A 144 -16.27 -20.70 0.49
CA GLY A 144 -17.57 -20.06 0.62
C GLY A 144 -17.60 -18.60 0.15
N ARG A 145 -16.63 -18.18 -0.67
CA ARG A 145 -16.51 -16.80 -1.17
C ARG A 145 -16.78 -16.73 -2.67
N VAL A 146 -17.14 -15.54 -3.15
CA VAL A 146 -17.35 -15.27 -4.58
C VAL A 146 -16.03 -14.78 -5.19
N PRO A 147 -15.40 -15.53 -6.13
CA PRO A 147 -14.18 -15.09 -6.77
C PRO A 147 -14.42 -13.90 -7.71
N MET A 148 -13.52 -12.92 -7.67
CA MET A 148 -13.55 -11.73 -8.53
C MET A 148 -12.14 -11.35 -8.95
N ARG A 149 -11.80 -11.50 -10.23
CA ARG A 149 -10.51 -11.08 -10.77
C ARG A 149 -10.57 -9.67 -11.36
N LEU A 150 -9.67 -8.80 -10.92
CA LEU A 150 -9.61 -7.40 -11.32
C LEU A 150 -8.32 -7.11 -12.06
N SER A 151 -8.45 -6.75 -13.34
CA SER A 151 -7.31 -6.23 -14.10
C SER A 151 -6.97 -4.80 -13.68
N SER A 152 -5.72 -4.40 -13.95
CA SER A 152 -5.28 -3.00 -13.85
C SER A 152 -6.22 -2.01 -14.56
N ALA A 153 -6.81 -2.39 -15.69
CA ALA A 153 -7.76 -1.54 -16.41
C ALA A 153 -9.08 -1.36 -15.65
N LEU A 154 -9.60 -2.42 -15.04
CA LEU A 154 -10.81 -2.35 -14.20
C LEU A 154 -10.58 -1.44 -13.00
N ILE A 155 -9.46 -1.62 -12.30
CA ILE A 155 -9.09 -0.77 -11.18
C ILE A 155 -8.95 0.67 -11.68
N ARG A 156 -8.04 0.96 -12.61
CA ARG A 156 -7.70 2.35 -12.95
C ARG A 156 -8.83 3.13 -13.64
N ARG A 157 -9.62 2.47 -14.50
CA ARG A 157 -10.52 3.15 -15.44
C ARG A 157 -11.99 2.79 -15.28
N ALA A 158 -12.31 1.66 -14.67
CA ALA A 158 -13.67 1.14 -14.60
C ALA A 158 -14.12 0.78 -13.18
N TRP A 159 -13.62 1.49 -12.17
CA TRP A 159 -13.94 1.23 -10.76
C TRP A 159 -15.45 1.20 -10.49
N HIS A 160 -16.22 2.10 -11.12
CA HIS A 160 -17.68 2.11 -11.00
C HIS A 160 -18.33 0.75 -11.34
N ARG A 161 -17.76 -0.01 -12.28
CA ARG A 161 -18.24 -1.37 -12.62
C ARG A 161 -17.88 -2.36 -11.53
N VAL A 162 -16.70 -2.22 -10.93
CA VAL A 162 -16.25 -3.03 -9.78
C VAL A 162 -17.17 -2.81 -8.60
N THR A 163 -17.47 -1.56 -8.24
CA THR A 163 -18.39 -1.23 -7.14
C THR A 163 -19.78 -1.84 -7.36
N VAL A 164 -20.33 -1.73 -8.57
CA VAL A 164 -21.64 -2.34 -8.88
C VAL A 164 -21.57 -3.87 -8.78
N ALA A 165 -20.58 -4.50 -9.40
CA ALA A 165 -20.43 -5.95 -9.37
C ALA A 165 -20.24 -6.47 -7.94
N ALA A 166 -19.40 -5.81 -7.14
CA ALA A 166 -19.16 -6.14 -5.75
C ALA A 166 -20.44 -6.05 -4.92
N ARG A 167 -21.18 -4.94 -5.03
CA ARG A 167 -22.44 -4.75 -4.33
C ARG A 167 -23.47 -5.82 -4.69
N GLU A 168 -23.63 -6.14 -5.98
CA GLU A 168 -24.58 -7.17 -6.43
C GLU A 168 -24.18 -8.57 -5.96
N ALA A 169 -22.89 -8.90 -6.02
CA ALA A 169 -22.37 -10.18 -5.56
C ALA A 169 -22.56 -10.34 -4.04
N ILE A 170 -22.26 -9.30 -3.26
CA ILE A 170 -22.47 -9.28 -1.81
C ILE A 170 -23.96 -9.41 -1.47
N ALA A 171 -24.84 -8.65 -2.14
CA ALA A 171 -26.28 -8.68 -1.86
C ALA A 171 -26.95 -10.02 -2.17
N ARG A 172 -26.42 -10.78 -3.14
CA ARG A 172 -26.96 -12.09 -3.55
C ARG A 172 -26.31 -13.26 -2.82
N HIS A 173 -25.21 -13.03 -2.10
CA HIS A 173 -24.50 -14.08 -1.43
C HIS A 173 -25.31 -14.60 -0.25
N ILE A 174 -25.59 -15.91 -0.26
CA ILE A 174 -26.23 -16.63 0.83
C ILE A 174 -25.10 -17.27 1.64
N PRO A 175 -24.81 -16.82 2.87
CA PRO A 175 -23.74 -17.39 3.67
C PRO A 175 -24.03 -18.85 3.98
N SER A 176 -23.07 -19.73 3.72
CA SER A 176 -23.12 -21.13 4.16
C SER A 176 -22.75 -21.30 5.64
N LEU A 177 -22.04 -20.34 6.23
CA LEU A 177 -21.63 -20.25 7.63
C LEU A 177 -21.69 -18.78 8.10
N PRO A 178 -21.93 -18.49 9.40
CA PRO A 178 -21.85 -17.13 9.91
C PRO A 178 -20.42 -16.59 9.77
N LEU A 179 -20.24 -15.61 8.89
CA LEU A 179 -18.96 -14.92 8.72
C LEU A 179 -18.62 -14.18 10.01
N PRO A 180 -17.37 -14.30 10.54
CA PRO A 180 -16.95 -13.48 11.66
C PRO A 180 -16.96 -12.01 11.23
N ARG A 181 -18.00 -11.29 11.63
CA ARG A 181 -18.07 -9.83 11.50
C ARG A 181 -17.00 -9.22 12.40
N ARG A 182 -15.86 -8.84 11.85
CA ARG A 182 -15.01 -7.83 12.50
C ARG A 182 -15.57 -6.46 12.15
N GLN A 183 -15.63 -5.60 13.16
CA GLN A 183 -16.02 -4.21 12.96
C GLN A 183 -15.05 -3.60 11.96
N ALA A 184 -15.57 -3.14 10.82
CA ALA A 184 -14.83 -2.29 9.91
C ALA A 184 -14.24 -1.14 10.72
N SER A 185 -12.91 -1.10 10.86
CA SER A 185 -12.24 0.10 11.32
C SER A 185 -12.54 1.16 10.26
N ARG A 186 -13.52 2.04 10.50
CA ARG A 186 -13.84 3.15 9.61
C ARG A 186 -12.61 4.05 9.56
N ALA A 187 -11.73 3.77 8.60
CA ALA A 187 -10.64 4.68 8.29
C ALA A 187 -11.31 6.02 7.89
N PRO A 188 -10.92 7.14 8.50
CA PRO A 188 -11.59 8.41 8.26
C PRO A 188 -11.41 8.82 6.80
N SER A 189 -12.52 8.93 6.05
CA SER A 189 -12.53 9.23 4.62
C SER A 189 -11.71 10.49 4.29
N PRO A 190 -10.85 10.45 3.25
CA PRO A 190 -10.14 11.63 2.80
C PRO A 190 -11.14 12.69 2.31
N ARG A 191 -10.85 13.96 2.56
CA ARG A 191 -11.61 15.08 1.98
C ARG A 191 -10.90 15.58 0.73
N LEU A 192 -11.61 15.67 -0.38
CA LEU A 192 -11.13 16.36 -1.58
C LEU A 192 -10.91 17.84 -1.25
N ALA A 193 -9.78 18.40 -1.69
CA ALA A 193 -9.40 19.76 -1.35
C ALA A 193 -9.21 20.64 -2.60
N PRO A 194 -9.78 21.87 -2.63
CA PRO A 194 -9.72 22.74 -3.81
C PRO A 194 -8.42 23.56 -3.91
N ARG A 195 -7.42 23.38 -3.04
CA ARG A 195 -6.18 24.21 -3.05
C ARG A 195 -4.89 23.39 -2.86
N ARG A 196 -3.92 23.57 -3.77
CA ARG A 196 -2.53 23.06 -3.78
C ARG A 196 -2.29 21.54 -3.71
N ARG A 197 -3.08 20.76 -2.95
CA ARG A 197 -3.05 19.28 -2.89
C ARG A 197 -4.46 18.74 -3.16
N ARG A 198 -4.55 17.64 -3.90
CA ARG A 198 -5.82 17.06 -4.41
C ARG A 198 -6.68 16.41 -3.30
N TRP A 199 -6.05 16.05 -2.18
CA TRP A 199 -6.68 15.40 -1.03
C TRP A 199 -6.10 15.93 0.29
N ARG A 200 -6.84 15.73 1.39
CA ARG A 200 -6.40 15.93 2.78
C ARG A 200 -7.06 14.92 3.71
N CYS A 201 -6.32 14.47 4.72
CA CYS A 201 -6.86 13.69 5.83
C CYS A 201 -7.24 14.59 7.01
N ARG A 202 -7.93 14.02 8.00
CA ARG A 202 -8.02 14.63 9.34
C ARG A 202 -6.60 14.92 9.82
N ARG A 203 -6.37 16.11 10.39
CA ARG A 203 -5.06 16.44 10.96
C ARG A 203 -4.78 15.49 12.13
N LEU A 204 -3.65 14.81 12.06
CA LEU A 204 -3.15 13.93 13.12
C LEU A 204 -1.82 14.45 13.64
N GLY A 205 -1.68 14.48 14.96
CA GLY A 205 -0.40 14.61 15.65
C GLY A 205 0.50 13.41 15.33
N ILE A 206 1.80 13.54 15.60
CA ILE A 206 2.70 12.39 15.46
C ILE A 206 2.39 11.35 16.56
N ASP A 207 2.00 11.83 17.74
CA ASP A 207 1.69 11.01 18.91
C ASP A 207 0.36 10.24 18.77
N ASP A 208 -0.49 10.62 17.81
CA ASP A 208 -1.70 9.87 17.45
C ASP A 208 -1.38 8.59 16.65
N LEU A 209 -0.14 8.45 16.16
CA LEU A 209 0.27 7.32 15.33
C LEU A 209 0.87 6.20 16.19
N ARG A 210 0.34 4.99 15.99
CA ARG A 210 0.79 3.78 16.65
C ARG A 210 1.99 3.15 15.92
N SER A 211 2.76 2.32 16.66
CA SER A 211 3.97 1.65 16.15
C SER A 211 3.70 0.68 15.00
N ASP A 212 2.54 0.04 14.98
CA ASP A 212 2.08 -0.86 13.93
C ASP A 212 1.94 -0.17 12.57
N HIS A 213 1.69 1.14 12.52
CA HIS A 213 1.65 1.88 11.26
C HIS A 213 3.02 2.06 10.58
N PHE A 214 4.11 1.71 11.27
CA PHE A 214 5.48 1.77 10.77
C PHE A 214 6.13 0.39 10.65
N ALA A 215 5.48 -0.63 11.20
CA ALA A 215 6.00 -1.98 11.22
C ALA A 215 5.95 -2.63 9.82
N PRO A 216 6.92 -3.51 9.50
CA PRO A 216 6.89 -4.34 8.30
C PRO A 216 5.72 -5.35 8.32
N PRO A 217 5.45 -6.06 7.21
CA PRO A 217 4.42 -7.11 7.18
C PRO A 217 4.66 -8.19 8.23
N GLN A 218 3.58 -8.72 8.80
CA GLN A 218 3.62 -9.83 9.76
C GLN A 218 3.92 -11.16 9.09
N ARG A 219 3.51 -11.35 7.83
CA ARG A 219 3.73 -12.60 7.08
C ARG A 219 5.15 -12.79 6.57
N GLY A 220 6.06 -11.88 6.92
CA GLY A 220 7.41 -11.84 6.40
C GLY A 220 7.44 -11.40 4.93
N LEU A 221 8.66 -11.20 4.43
CA LEU A 221 8.90 -10.76 3.06
C LEU A 221 8.75 -11.92 2.07
N THR A 222 8.28 -11.62 0.86
CA THR A 222 8.28 -12.57 -0.26
C THR A 222 9.73 -12.97 -0.63
N SER A 223 9.90 -14.02 -1.42
CA SER A 223 11.24 -14.47 -1.83
C SER A 223 12.01 -13.40 -2.60
N SER A 224 11.33 -12.68 -3.50
CA SER A 224 11.91 -11.57 -4.27
C SER A 224 12.26 -10.38 -3.38
N GLU A 225 11.44 -10.09 -2.37
CA GLU A 225 11.73 -9.03 -1.40
C GLU A 225 12.91 -9.37 -0.50
N ARG A 226 13.04 -10.63 -0.06
CA ARG A 226 14.21 -11.10 0.68
C ARG A 226 15.50 -10.97 -0.13
N GLU A 227 15.44 -11.29 -1.42
CA GLU A 227 16.57 -11.11 -2.33
C GLU A 227 16.94 -9.63 -2.48
N ALA A 228 15.94 -8.74 -2.62
CA ALA A 228 16.17 -7.30 -2.66
C ALA A 228 16.81 -6.75 -1.37
N VAL A 229 16.39 -7.26 -0.19
CA VAL A 229 17.03 -6.92 1.10
C VAL A 229 18.49 -7.37 1.10
N ALA A 230 18.75 -8.62 0.71
CA ALA A 230 20.10 -9.18 0.67
C ALA A 230 21.03 -8.42 -0.28
N LEU A 231 20.51 -7.85 -1.37
CA LEU A 231 21.26 -6.98 -2.28
C LEU A 231 21.62 -5.62 -1.66
N LEU A 232 20.78 -5.08 -0.78
CA LEU A 232 21.02 -3.81 -0.10
C LEU A 232 22.02 -3.96 1.05
N ASP A 233 21.95 -5.05 1.80
CA ASP A 233 22.91 -5.37 2.87
C ASP A 233 24.33 -5.63 2.32
N ARG A 234 24.44 -5.94 1.02
CA ARG A 234 25.73 -6.09 0.32
C ARG A 234 26.36 -4.78 -0.14
N ARG A 235 25.74 -3.61 0.11
CA ARG A 235 26.41 -2.33 -0.16
C ARG A 235 27.59 -2.17 0.80
N PRO A 236 28.83 -1.97 0.30
CA PRO A 236 29.96 -1.71 1.18
C PRO A 236 29.68 -0.43 1.98
N ALA A 237 29.84 -0.52 3.30
CA ALA A 237 30.05 0.66 4.12
C ALA A 237 31.35 1.33 3.63
N SER A 238 31.32 2.64 3.43
CA SER A 238 32.42 3.50 2.97
C SER A 238 32.86 3.37 1.50
N ASP A 239 32.49 4.39 0.71
CA ASP A 239 33.36 5.00 -0.30
C ASP A 239 32.91 6.45 -0.57
N LEU A 240 32.92 7.28 0.48
CA LEU A 240 32.85 8.75 0.35
C LEU A 240 33.77 9.46 1.36
N ALA A 241 34.85 8.78 1.78
CA ALA A 241 35.88 9.37 2.64
C ALA A 241 37.25 9.25 1.98
N SER A 242 37.52 10.08 0.97
CA SER A 242 38.87 10.58 0.63
C SER A 242 38.85 11.43 -0.64
N ALA A 243 38.35 12.66 -0.51
CA ALA A 243 38.83 13.74 -1.36
C ALA A 243 39.25 14.86 -0.41
N GLY A 244 40.49 14.79 0.06
CA GLY A 244 41.14 15.90 0.73
C GLY A 244 41.32 17.08 -0.23
N PRO A 245 41.46 18.32 0.28
CA PRO A 245 41.64 19.48 -0.57
C PRO A 245 43.06 19.45 -1.14
N HIS A 246 43.18 19.36 -2.46
CA HIS A 246 44.43 19.68 -3.14
C HIS A 246 44.43 21.17 -3.48
N SER A 247 45.40 21.87 -2.87
CA SER A 247 45.87 23.22 -3.18
C SER A 247 46.38 23.36 -4.61
#